data_AF-A0A4Y8S491-F1
#
_entry.id   AF-A0A4Y8S491-F1
#
_cell.length_a   1.000
_cell.length_b   1.000
_cell.length_c   1.000
_cell.angle_alpha   90.00
_cell.angle_beta   90.00
_cell.angle_gamma   90.00
#
_symmetry.space_group_name_H-M   'P 1'
#
loop_
_entity.id
_entity.type
_entity.pdbx_description
1 polymer ?
#
loop_
_entity_poly.entity_id
_entity_poly.type
_entity_poly.pdbx_seq_one_letter_code
_entity_poly.pdbx_strand_id
1 'polypeptide(L)'
;MKITDETARLVALGIDDGVLDNYRQSYRFYHTLAHLDEIWSLLTMQGHGENDALLLATVFHDIVYDPKSSTNEEDSAAYFQEVFHGDEQLKQEVTAIILDTKTHQPQTPLSEIFSAADLNILYQPLDRLLDYEHRIFKEFQFVDYKVYKQKRVEVLQTLRQSIDNPAVDALITYVNSRVPRIAVYPGSFNPFHKGHYNILQKAEQLFDKVIIARGLNPGKDAATYSLPAVLNFRQVSQYEGLLTDFTQSLGYDVAIIRGLRNGSDLQYELNQYRYLQELSDKNISVIAIFCDMEFEHISSTGIRQLEKYGKAGDYLL
;
A
#
# COMPACT_ATOMS: atom_id res chain seq x y z
N MET A 1 25.08 -8.36 1.91
CA MET A 1 24.80 -9.81 2.11
C MET A 1 23.29 -9.95 2.06
N LYS A 2 22.74 -10.90 1.31
CA LYS A 2 21.27 -10.99 1.21
C LYS A 2 20.73 -11.81 2.36
N ILE A 3 19.55 -11.46 2.86
CA ILE A 3 18.87 -12.25 3.90
C ILE A 3 18.54 -13.66 3.37
N THR A 4 18.34 -13.80 2.06
CA THR A 4 18.13 -15.10 1.41
C THR A 4 19.35 -16.01 1.44
N ASP A 5 20.54 -15.46 1.67
CA ASP A 5 21.76 -16.27 1.82
C ASP A 5 21.81 -16.94 3.21
N GLU A 6 21.02 -16.45 4.17
CA GLU A 6 20.94 -16.96 5.55
C GLU A 6 19.89 -18.06 5.75
N THR A 7 19.17 -18.51 4.70
CA THR A 7 18.10 -19.51 4.84
C THR A 7 18.57 -20.80 5.51
N ALA A 8 19.79 -21.27 5.20
CA ALA A 8 20.34 -22.47 5.85
C ALA A 8 20.56 -22.28 7.36
N ARG A 9 20.96 -21.07 7.78
CA ARG A 9 21.14 -20.72 9.19
C ARG A 9 19.81 -20.53 9.91
N LEU A 10 18.82 -19.91 9.27
CA LEU A 10 17.46 -19.82 9.78
C LEU A 10 16.85 -21.21 10.03
N VAL A 11 17.02 -22.14 9.08
CA VAL A 11 16.58 -23.54 9.25
C VAL A 11 17.33 -24.23 10.38
N ALA A 12 18.64 -23.99 10.54
CA ALA A 12 19.41 -24.52 11.66
C ALA A 12 18.94 -23.97 13.03
N LEU A 13 18.38 -22.76 13.06
CA LEU A 13 17.72 -22.14 14.22
C LEU A 13 16.27 -22.61 14.41
N GLY A 14 15.76 -23.51 13.56
CA GLY A 14 14.41 -24.04 13.66
C GLY A 14 13.32 -23.16 13.02
N ILE A 15 13.70 -22.21 12.17
CA ILE A 15 12.77 -21.37 11.41
C ILE A 15 12.40 -22.04 10.08
N ASP A 16 11.13 -21.96 9.71
CA ASP A 16 10.60 -22.48 8.44
C ASP A 16 11.25 -21.79 7.22
N ASP A 17 11.51 -22.56 6.15
CA ASP A 17 12.18 -22.05 4.95
C ASP A 17 11.30 -21.07 4.15
N GLY A 18 9.97 -21.13 4.34
CA GLY A 18 8.99 -20.22 3.76
C GLY A 18 8.78 -18.91 4.53
N VAL A 19 9.46 -18.68 5.66
CA VAL A 19 9.24 -17.47 6.50
C VAL A 19 9.36 -16.17 5.70
N LEU A 20 10.30 -16.13 4.75
CA LEU A 20 10.59 -14.96 3.92
C LEU A 20 9.49 -14.66 2.89
N ASP A 21 8.58 -15.59 2.60
CA ASP A 21 7.49 -15.36 1.65
C ASP A 21 6.43 -14.38 2.16
N ASN A 22 6.37 -14.16 3.49
CA ASN A 22 5.54 -13.12 4.09
C ASN A 22 5.88 -11.71 3.56
N TYR A 23 7.13 -11.48 3.14
CA TYR A 23 7.60 -10.21 2.59
C TYR A 23 7.31 -10.04 1.09
N ARG A 24 6.65 -11.02 0.45
CA ARG A 24 6.26 -10.98 -0.98
C ARG A 24 4.80 -10.57 -1.19
N GLN A 25 4.08 -10.21 -0.13
CA GLN A 25 2.70 -9.78 -0.22
C GLN A 25 2.58 -8.52 -1.09
N SER A 26 1.62 -8.51 -2.01
CA SER A 26 1.48 -7.47 -3.05
C SER A 26 1.25 -6.03 -2.55
N TYR A 27 0.93 -5.87 -1.26
CA TYR A 27 0.70 -4.58 -0.62
C TYR A 27 1.91 -4.03 0.15
N ARG A 28 2.99 -4.80 0.26
CA ARG A 28 4.28 -4.36 0.80
C ARG A 28 5.10 -3.70 -0.31
N PHE A 29 5.53 -2.47 -0.10
CA PHE A 29 6.36 -1.73 -1.05
C PHE A 29 7.67 -1.24 -0.43
N TYR A 30 7.66 -0.91 0.85
CA TYR A 30 8.86 -0.63 1.63
C TYR A 30 9.28 -1.88 2.42
N HIS A 31 8.37 -2.43 3.22
CA HIS A 31 8.61 -3.56 4.13
C HIS A 31 8.69 -4.90 3.37
N THR A 32 9.73 -5.04 2.57
CA THR A 32 9.96 -6.12 1.58
C THR A 32 11.27 -6.85 1.86
N LEU A 33 11.57 -7.90 1.09
CA LEU A 33 12.89 -8.56 1.17
C LEU A 33 14.06 -7.61 0.92
N ALA A 34 13.87 -6.56 0.11
CA ALA A 34 14.91 -5.56 -0.12
C ALA A 34 15.21 -4.74 1.14
N HIS A 35 14.20 -4.45 1.97
CA HIS A 35 14.40 -3.80 3.28
C HIS A 35 15.19 -4.69 4.22
N LEU A 36 14.86 -5.98 4.26
CA LEU A 36 15.64 -6.95 5.05
C LEU A 36 17.09 -7.05 4.57
N ASP A 37 17.33 -7.06 3.26
CA ASP A 37 18.68 -7.06 2.69
C ASP A 37 19.47 -5.81 3.08
N GLU A 38 18.83 -4.64 3.15
CA GLU A 38 19.44 -3.38 3.55
C GLU A 38 19.84 -3.41 5.04
N ILE A 39 18.95 -3.85 5.93
CA ILE A 39 19.24 -4.01 7.36
C ILE A 39 20.36 -5.04 7.57
N TRP A 40 20.21 -6.25 7.00
CA TRP A 40 21.16 -7.34 7.22
C TRP A 40 22.56 -6.99 6.70
N SER A 41 22.63 -6.40 5.49
CA SER A 41 23.90 -5.97 4.93
C SER A 41 24.62 -4.97 5.83
N LEU A 42 23.89 -4.01 6.42
CA LEU A 42 24.48 -3.03 7.33
C LEU A 42 24.99 -3.69 8.61
N LEU A 43 24.19 -4.54 9.24
CA LEU A 43 24.58 -5.27 10.45
C LEU A 43 25.81 -6.15 10.22
N THR A 44 25.87 -6.86 9.09
CA THR A 44 27.06 -7.64 8.71
C THR A 44 28.29 -6.73 8.55
N MET A 45 28.16 -5.58 7.87
CA MET A 45 29.26 -4.63 7.68
C MET A 45 29.77 -4.03 8.99
N GLN A 46 28.90 -3.91 9.99
CA GLN A 46 29.26 -3.46 11.34
C GLN A 46 29.88 -4.57 12.21
N GLY A 47 30.04 -5.78 11.69
CA GLY A 47 30.65 -6.92 12.39
C GLY A 47 29.65 -7.78 13.18
N HIS A 48 28.35 -7.60 12.96
CA HIS A 48 27.28 -8.35 13.63
C HIS A 48 26.74 -9.54 12.82
N GLY A 49 27.42 -9.92 11.73
CA GLY A 49 26.96 -10.99 10.83
C GLY A 49 26.77 -12.35 11.51
N GLU A 50 27.49 -12.65 12.59
CA GLU A 50 27.38 -13.92 13.33
C GLU A 50 26.38 -13.86 14.51
N ASN A 51 25.62 -12.77 14.66
CA ASN A 51 24.68 -12.61 15.79
C ASN A 51 23.28 -13.14 15.45
N ASP A 52 22.87 -14.24 16.08
CA ASP A 52 21.56 -14.86 15.81
C ASP A 52 20.37 -14.00 16.26
N ALA A 53 20.50 -13.24 17.35
CA ALA A 53 19.43 -12.35 17.81
C ALA A 53 19.12 -11.26 16.78
N LEU A 54 20.17 -10.65 16.20
CA LEU A 54 20.02 -9.63 15.17
C LEU A 54 19.54 -10.21 13.83
N LEU A 55 19.95 -11.43 13.49
CA LEU A 55 19.42 -12.14 12.32
C LEU A 55 17.91 -12.38 12.47
N LEU A 56 17.49 -12.95 13.61
CA LEU A 56 16.09 -13.22 13.89
C LEU A 56 15.28 -11.92 13.98
N ALA A 57 15.77 -10.88 14.65
CA ALA A 57 15.11 -9.57 14.68
C ALA A 57 14.93 -8.99 13.26
N THR A 58 15.94 -9.12 12.39
CA THR A 58 15.84 -8.69 10.99
C THR A 58 14.68 -9.40 10.29
N VAL A 59 14.57 -10.72 10.43
CA VAL A 59 13.50 -11.49 9.78
C VAL A 59 12.12 -11.24 10.40
N PHE A 60 12.05 -10.99 11.71
CA PHE A 60 10.79 -11.02 12.45
C PHE A 60 10.20 -9.65 12.80
N HIS A 61 10.94 -8.53 12.79
CA HIS A 61 10.40 -7.24 13.24
C HIS A 61 9.14 -6.76 12.48
N ASP A 62 9.06 -7.04 11.17
CA ASP A 62 7.93 -6.68 10.30
C ASP A 62 7.29 -7.89 9.60
N ILE A 63 7.43 -9.08 10.19
CA ILE A 63 6.93 -10.33 9.59
C ILE A 63 5.41 -10.32 9.45
N VAL A 64 4.71 -9.75 10.43
CA VAL A 64 3.29 -9.42 10.35
C VAL A 64 3.17 -7.93 10.09
N TYR A 65 2.56 -7.58 8.96
CA TYR A 65 2.44 -6.19 8.54
C TYR A 65 1.08 -5.97 7.87
N ASP A 66 0.28 -5.09 8.46
CA ASP A 66 -0.84 -4.43 7.79
C ASP A 66 -0.66 -2.92 8.00
N PRO A 67 -0.51 -2.11 6.93
CA PRO A 67 -0.32 -0.66 7.09
C PRO A 67 -1.53 0.05 7.72
N LYS A 68 -2.66 -0.64 7.87
CA LYS A 68 -3.87 -0.17 8.57
C LYS A 68 -3.87 -0.51 10.07
N SER A 69 -2.98 -1.39 10.50
CA SER A 69 -2.85 -1.82 11.89
C SER A 69 -1.89 -0.93 12.66
N SER A 70 -2.14 -0.81 13.97
CA SER A 70 -1.25 -0.15 14.93
C SER A 70 -0.55 -1.14 15.87
N THR A 71 -0.66 -2.44 15.58
CA THR A 71 -0.14 -3.54 16.41
C THR A 71 0.86 -4.43 15.68
N ASN A 72 1.40 -3.98 14.54
CA ASN A 72 2.28 -4.82 13.69
C ASN A 72 3.48 -5.37 14.47
N GLU A 73 4.10 -4.58 15.35
CA GLU A 73 5.25 -5.02 16.15
C GLU A 73 4.83 -6.03 17.23
N GLU A 74 3.69 -5.82 17.90
CA GLU A 74 3.15 -6.79 18.85
C GLU A 74 2.74 -8.10 18.17
N ASP A 75 2.09 -8.02 17.01
CA ASP A 75 1.65 -9.19 16.24
C ASP A 75 2.85 -9.96 15.68
N SER A 76 3.90 -9.26 15.26
CA SER A 76 5.17 -9.83 14.83
C SER A 76 5.93 -10.51 15.98
N ALA A 77 5.96 -9.88 17.16
CA ALA A 77 6.55 -10.47 18.35
C ALA A 77 5.77 -11.72 18.82
N ALA A 78 4.43 -11.67 18.79
CA ALA A 78 3.59 -12.82 19.12
C ALA A 78 3.80 -13.97 18.12
N TYR A 79 3.86 -13.67 16.82
CA TYR A 79 4.17 -14.66 15.78
C TYR A 79 5.55 -15.30 16.01
N PHE A 80 6.58 -14.49 16.25
CA PHE A 80 7.92 -15.00 16.57
C PHE A 80 7.90 -15.92 17.80
N GLN A 81 7.20 -15.52 18.87
CA GLN A 81 7.08 -16.35 20.07
C GLN A 81 6.36 -17.68 19.83
N GLU A 82 5.40 -17.71 18.90
CA GLU A 82 4.69 -18.93 18.54
C GLU A 82 5.60 -19.89 17.76
N VAL A 83 6.33 -19.39 16.77
CA VAL A 83 7.08 -20.23 15.81
C VAL A 83 8.50 -20.58 16.27
N PHE A 84 9.11 -19.77 17.13
CA PHE A 84 10.47 -20.03 17.62
C PHE A 84 10.46 -20.90 18.89
N HIS A 85 11.05 -22.09 18.77
CA HIS A 85 11.16 -23.09 19.85
C HIS A 85 12.60 -23.33 20.31
N GLY A 86 13.53 -22.43 19.97
CA GLY A 86 14.94 -22.51 20.35
C GLY A 86 15.21 -22.05 21.77
N ASP A 87 16.39 -21.46 21.99
CA ASP A 87 16.81 -20.97 23.31
C ASP A 87 15.87 -19.86 23.85
N GLU A 88 15.42 -20.01 25.10
CA GLU A 88 14.46 -19.09 25.73
C GLU A 88 15.04 -17.70 26.00
N GLN A 89 16.36 -17.59 26.27
CA GLN A 89 16.99 -16.30 26.47
C GLN A 89 17.06 -15.53 25.13
N LEU A 90 17.45 -16.22 24.05
CA LEU A 90 17.42 -15.67 22.69
C LEU A 90 16.01 -15.25 22.29
N LYS A 91 15.00 -16.06 22.61
CA LYS A 91 13.59 -15.75 22.34
C LYS A 91 13.13 -14.46 23.01
N GLN A 92 13.47 -14.28 24.28
CA GLN A 92 13.15 -13.07 25.04
C GLN A 92 13.88 -11.84 24.50
N GLU A 93 15.16 -11.99 24.13
CA GLU A 93 15.97 -10.92 23.59
C GLU A 93 15.44 -10.42 22.23
N VAL A 94 15.15 -11.34 21.29
CA VAL A 94 14.58 -10.98 19.98
C VAL A 94 13.20 -10.36 20.13
N THR A 95 12.36 -10.91 21.02
CA THR A 95 11.04 -10.32 21.33
C THR A 95 11.18 -8.87 21.79
N ALA A 96 12.12 -8.59 22.69
CA ALA A 96 12.34 -7.24 23.19
C ALA A 96 12.82 -6.30 22.08
N ILE A 97 13.74 -6.75 21.22
CA ILE A 97 14.19 -5.96 20.05
C ILE A 97 13.00 -5.60 19.15
N ILE A 98 12.15 -6.57 18.80
CA ILE A 98 10.97 -6.34 17.94
C ILE A 98 10.04 -5.30 18.57
N LEU A 99 9.70 -5.44 19.85
CA LEU A 99 8.79 -4.52 20.53
C LEU A 99 9.36 -3.10 20.67
N ASP A 100 10.68 -2.98 20.85
CA ASP A 100 11.35 -1.68 20.96
C ASP A 100 11.29 -0.88 19.63
N THR A 101 11.21 -1.55 18.46
CA THR A 101 11.10 -0.87 17.15
C THR A 101 9.87 0.04 17.05
N LYS A 102 8.77 -0.30 17.73
CA LYS A 102 7.54 0.50 17.74
C LYS A 102 7.77 1.93 18.22
N THR A 103 8.52 2.07 19.31
CA THR A 103 8.78 3.37 19.95
C THR A 103 10.10 3.99 19.51
N HIS A 104 10.96 3.21 18.86
CA HIS A 104 12.34 3.56 18.54
C HIS A 104 13.13 4.05 19.77
N GLN A 105 12.77 3.53 20.97
CA GLN A 105 13.43 3.81 22.25
C GLN A 105 14.07 2.51 22.76
N PRO A 106 15.27 2.16 22.27
CA PRO A 106 15.89 0.89 22.59
C PRO A 106 16.22 0.78 24.09
N GLN A 107 15.93 -0.38 24.68
CA GLN A 107 16.20 -0.66 26.10
C GLN A 107 17.48 -1.49 26.31
N THR A 108 18.03 -2.07 25.25
CA THR A 108 19.23 -2.93 25.28
C THR A 108 20.25 -2.53 24.23
N PRO A 109 21.54 -2.89 24.38
CA PRO A 109 22.56 -2.60 23.38
C PRO A 109 22.25 -3.20 21.99
N LEU A 110 21.69 -4.42 21.94
CA LEU A 110 21.30 -5.03 20.65
C LEU A 110 20.07 -4.36 20.04
N SER A 111 19.12 -3.93 20.87
CA SER A 111 17.97 -3.13 20.42
C SER A 111 18.41 -1.79 19.84
N GLU A 112 19.44 -1.16 20.43
CA GLU A 112 20.03 0.08 19.92
C GLU A 112 20.70 -0.12 18.56
N ILE A 113 21.51 -1.18 18.43
CA ILE A 113 22.13 -1.56 17.16
C ILE A 113 21.07 -1.84 16.10
N PHE A 114 20.03 -2.61 16.43
CA PHE A 114 18.97 -2.96 15.49
C PHE A 114 18.16 -1.74 15.06
N SER A 115 17.72 -0.91 16.02
CA SER A 115 16.95 0.31 15.74
C SER A 115 17.74 1.28 14.86
N ALA A 116 19.05 1.40 15.07
CA ALA A 116 19.92 2.20 14.20
C ALA A 116 20.01 1.64 12.77
N ALA A 117 20.03 0.30 12.62
CA ALA A 117 20.07 -0.34 11.32
C ALA A 117 18.74 -0.21 10.56
N ASP A 118 17.61 -0.39 11.24
CA ASP A 118 16.26 -0.22 10.66
C ASP A 118 16.01 1.23 10.21
N LEU A 119 16.40 2.21 11.02
CA LEU A 119 16.28 3.63 10.69
C LEU A 119 17.37 4.15 9.73
N ASN A 120 18.28 3.30 9.25
CA ASN A 120 19.41 3.72 8.42
C ASN A 120 18.99 4.45 7.13
N ILE A 121 17.80 4.17 6.59
CA ILE A 121 17.26 4.87 5.43
C ILE A 121 17.24 6.40 5.64
N LEU A 122 17.00 6.85 6.87
CA LEU A 122 16.90 8.27 7.21
C LEU A 122 18.26 8.97 7.28
N TYR A 123 19.37 8.24 7.23
CA TYR A 123 20.73 8.77 7.09
C TYR A 123 21.21 8.80 5.64
N GLN A 124 20.38 8.34 4.69
CA GLN A 124 20.75 8.31 3.28
C GLN A 124 20.57 9.68 2.59
N PRO A 125 21.20 9.90 1.43
CA PRO A 125 20.99 11.10 0.63
C PRO A 125 19.55 11.23 0.11
N LEU A 126 19.19 12.44 -0.34
CA LEU A 126 17.81 12.79 -0.69
C LEU A 126 17.20 11.90 -1.77
N ASP A 127 17.95 11.47 -2.78
CA ASP A 127 17.44 10.60 -3.85
C ASP A 127 16.94 9.24 -3.30
N ARG A 128 17.65 8.67 -2.32
CA ARG A 128 17.21 7.45 -1.61
C ARG A 128 16.00 7.72 -0.73
N LEU A 129 15.95 8.87 -0.07
CA LEU A 129 14.79 9.29 0.74
C LEU A 129 13.53 9.51 -0.11
N LEU A 130 13.68 9.98 -1.35
CA LEU A 130 12.54 10.14 -2.28
C LEU A 130 12.00 8.78 -2.75
N ASP A 131 12.85 7.78 -2.98
CA ASP A 131 12.41 6.41 -3.27
C ASP A 131 11.73 5.77 -2.05
N TYR A 132 12.29 5.96 -0.86
CA TYR A 132 11.67 5.57 0.41
C TYR A 132 10.25 6.14 0.55
N GLU A 133 10.10 7.45 0.37
CA GLU A 133 8.79 8.11 0.44
C GLU A 133 7.82 7.62 -0.64
N HIS A 134 8.32 7.35 -1.85
CA HIS A 134 7.49 6.76 -2.90
C HIS A 134 6.92 5.40 -2.47
N ARG A 135 7.75 4.52 -1.90
CA ARG A 135 7.35 3.19 -1.42
C ARG A 135 6.37 3.27 -0.25
N ILE A 136 6.65 4.12 0.75
CA ILE A 136 5.69 4.35 1.85
C ILE A 136 4.37 4.89 1.31
N PHE A 137 4.39 5.84 0.38
CA PHE A 137 3.14 6.33 -0.22
C PHE A 137 2.34 5.22 -0.91
N LYS A 138 3.01 4.21 -1.49
CA LYS A 138 2.36 3.05 -2.11
C LYS A 138 1.70 2.12 -1.09
N GLU A 139 2.24 1.97 0.12
CA GLU A 139 1.62 1.18 1.20
C GLU A 139 0.37 1.86 1.76
N PHE A 140 0.36 3.20 1.84
CA PHE A 140 -0.74 3.98 2.39
C PHE A 140 -1.78 4.45 1.34
N GLN A 141 -1.89 3.77 0.20
CA GLN A 141 -2.83 4.14 -0.87
C GLN A 141 -4.31 4.06 -0.45
N PHE A 142 -4.62 3.40 0.68
CA PHE A 142 -5.96 3.39 1.28
C PHE A 142 -6.34 4.69 2.01
N VAL A 143 -5.37 5.54 2.37
CA VAL A 143 -5.60 6.79 3.10
C VAL A 143 -5.90 7.93 2.12
N ASP A 144 -6.82 8.83 2.49
CA ASP A 144 -7.00 10.09 1.75
C ASP A 144 -5.69 10.89 1.69
N TYR A 145 -5.39 11.47 0.53
CA TYR A 145 -4.10 12.11 0.32
C TYR A 145 -3.83 13.29 1.27
N LYS A 146 -4.86 14.08 1.64
CA LYS A 146 -4.67 15.19 2.60
C LYS A 146 -4.26 14.68 3.96
N VAL A 147 -4.92 13.61 4.41
CA VAL A 147 -4.64 12.96 5.69
C VAL A 147 -3.26 12.33 5.66
N TYR A 148 -2.92 11.60 4.60
CA TYR A 148 -1.59 11.01 4.42
C TYR A 148 -0.51 12.09 4.50
N LYS A 149 -0.63 13.16 3.72
CA LYS A 149 0.36 14.25 3.68
C LYS A 149 0.58 14.85 5.07
N GLN A 150 -0.50 15.19 5.77
CA GLN A 150 -0.41 15.77 7.11
C GLN A 150 0.29 14.81 8.08
N LYS A 151 -0.20 13.57 8.18
CA LYS A 151 0.34 12.57 9.10
C LYS A 151 1.78 12.19 8.78
N ARG A 152 2.12 12.10 7.50
CA ARG A 152 3.47 11.78 7.06
C ARG A 152 4.47 12.87 7.44
N VAL A 153 4.09 14.15 7.31
CA VAL A 153 4.91 15.28 7.79
C VAL A 153 5.10 15.20 9.31
N GLU A 154 4.04 14.94 10.09
CA GLU A 154 4.13 14.78 11.55
C GLU A 154 5.11 13.65 11.95
N VAL A 155 5.05 12.50 11.26
CA VAL A 155 5.95 11.37 11.49
C VAL A 155 7.40 11.73 11.17
N LEU A 156 7.66 12.32 9.99
CA LEU A 156 9.01 12.71 9.58
C LEU A 156 9.61 13.79 10.50
N GLN A 157 8.79 14.75 10.97
CA GLN A 157 9.22 15.76 11.94
C GLN A 157 9.59 15.15 13.30
N THR A 158 8.86 14.11 13.73
CA THR A 158 9.17 13.39 14.96
C THR A 158 10.51 12.65 14.83
N LEU A 159 10.69 11.90 13.75
CA LEU A 159 11.94 11.18 13.45
C LEU A 159 13.13 12.14 13.30
N ARG A 160 12.92 13.31 12.69
CA ARG A 160 13.95 14.34 12.52
C ARG A 160 14.55 14.83 13.84
N GLN A 161 13.85 14.72 14.97
CA GLN A 161 14.34 15.16 16.28
C GLN A 161 15.55 14.34 16.76
N SER A 162 15.63 13.07 16.38
CA SER A 162 16.71 12.15 16.76
C SER A 162 17.73 11.91 15.65
N ILE A 163 17.53 12.48 14.46
CA ILE A 163 18.33 12.19 13.26
C ILE A 163 18.98 13.45 12.72
N ASP A 164 20.31 13.48 12.69
CA ASP A 164 21.10 14.58 12.13
C ASP A 164 21.41 14.35 10.64
N ASN A 165 20.38 14.50 9.79
CA ASN A 165 20.53 14.47 8.34
C ASN A 165 19.70 15.59 7.68
N PRO A 166 20.33 16.61 7.06
CA PRO A 166 19.61 17.70 6.41
C PRO A 166 18.77 17.24 5.20
N ALA A 167 19.05 16.07 4.63
CA ALA A 167 18.20 15.51 3.57
C ALA A 167 16.79 15.17 4.05
N VAL A 168 16.60 14.91 5.36
CA VAL A 168 15.27 14.70 5.95
C VAL A 168 14.45 16.00 5.96
N ASP A 169 15.08 17.16 6.18
CA ASP A 169 14.40 18.47 6.07
C ASP A 169 13.95 18.75 4.63
N ALA A 170 14.78 18.37 3.66
CA ALA A 170 14.43 18.43 2.24
C ALA A 170 13.28 17.45 1.91
N LEU A 171 13.27 16.24 2.48
CA LEU A 171 12.17 15.29 2.33
C LEU A 171 10.86 15.84 2.90
N ILE A 172 10.88 16.40 4.11
CA ILE A 172 9.69 17.03 4.73
C ILE A 172 9.15 18.14 3.82
N THR A 173 10.04 18.98 3.28
CA THR A 173 9.67 20.03 2.32
C THR A 173 9.05 19.45 1.05
N TYR A 174 9.62 18.37 0.52
CA TYR A 174 9.08 17.65 -0.63
C TYR A 174 7.68 17.11 -0.34
N VAL A 175 7.46 16.36 0.74
CA VAL A 175 6.14 15.82 1.10
C VAL A 175 5.13 16.93 1.29
N ASN A 176 5.52 18.05 1.90
CA ASN A 176 4.65 19.19 2.11
C ASN A 176 4.30 19.98 0.84
N SER A 177 5.11 19.91 -0.21
CA SER A 177 4.91 20.68 -1.45
C SER A 177 4.51 19.83 -2.66
N ARG A 178 4.64 18.50 -2.57
CA ARG A 178 4.29 17.57 -3.65
C ARG A 178 2.82 17.72 -4.05
N VAL A 179 2.59 17.71 -5.35
CA VAL A 179 1.26 17.61 -5.95
C VAL A 179 1.23 16.33 -6.80
N PRO A 180 0.82 15.19 -6.23
CA PRO A 180 0.74 13.93 -6.98
C PRO A 180 -0.37 13.99 -8.01
N ARG A 181 -0.22 13.21 -9.09
CA ARG A 181 -1.29 13.00 -10.06
C ARG A 181 -2.30 12.04 -9.46
N ILE A 182 -3.42 12.57 -8.99
CA ILE A 182 -4.52 11.79 -8.42
C ILE A 182 -5.64 11.66 -9.43
N ALA A 183 -6.21 10.47 -9.52
CA ALA A 183 -7.42 10.25 -10.30
C ALA A 183 -8.53 9.60 -9.48
N VAL A 184 -9.75 9.86 -9.89
CA VAL A 184 -10.96 9.19 -9.40
C VAL A 184 -11.43 8.22 -10.48
N TYR A 185 -11.62 6.96 -10.10
CA TYR A 185 -12.23 5.92 -10.93
C TYR A 185 -13.67 5.66 -10.45
N PRO A 186 -14.67 6.36 -11.02
CA PRO A 186 -16.05 6.25 -10.60
C PRO A 186 -16.79 5.09 -11.28
N GLY A 187 -17.65 4.42 -10.51
CA GLY A 187 -18.54 3.38 -11.02
C GLY A 187 -19.53 2.91 -9.96
N SER A 188 -20.57 2.19 -10.36
CA SER A 188 -21.46 1.52 -9.37
C SER A 188 -20.80 0.28 -8.76
N PHE A 189 -19.86 -0.33 -9.49
CA PHE A 189 -19.11 -1.53 -9.10
C PHE A 189 -20.02 -2.61 -8.48
N ASN A 190 -21.08 -2.97 -9.20
CA ASN A 190 -22.11 -3.89 -8.71
C ASN A 190 -22.35 -5.05 -9.68
N PRO A 191 -21.43 -6.03 -9.82
CA PRO A 191 -20.16 -6.17 -9.07
C PRO A 191 -18.95 -5.46 -9.70
N PHE A 192 -17.89 -5.30 -8.91
CA PHE A 192 -16.53 -5.08 -9.41
C PHE A 192 -16.01 -6.38 -10.05
N HIS A 193 -15.39 -6.31 -11.22
CA HIS A 193 -15.10 -7.50 -12.05
C HIS A 193 -13.76 -7.36 -12.77
N LYS A 194 -13.29 -8.42 -13.44
CA LYS A 194 -11.97 -8.45 -14.13
C LYS A 194 -11.75 -7.26 -15.09
N GLY A 195 -12.76 -6.88 -15.86
CA GLY A 195 -12.67 -5.66 -16.70
C GLY A 195 -12.45 -4.35 -15.93
N HIS A 196 -13.07 -4.16 -14.76
CA HIS A 196 -12.82 -2.99 -13.91
C HIS A 196 -11.40 -3.03 -13.34
N TYR A 197 -10.93 -4.22 -12.94
CA TYR A 197 -9.58 -4.40 -12.42
C TYR A 197 -8.51 -4.09 -13.48
N ASN A 198 -8.73 -4.52 -14.72
CA ASN A 198 -7.84 -4.19 -15.84
C ASN A 198 -7.66 -2.68 -16.03
N ILE A 199 -8.78 -1.92 -16.03
CA ILE A 199 -8.73 -0.46 -16.12
C ILE A 199 -8.03 0.16 -14.92
N LEU A 200 -8.31 -0.34 -13.71
CA LEU A 200 -7.65 0.13 -12.49
C LEU A 200 -6.14 -0.08 -12.55
N GLN A 201 -5.67 -1.27 -12.95
CA GLN A 201 -4.23 -1.56 -13.07
C GLN A 201 -3.53 -0.63 -14.06
N LYS A 202 -4.16 -0.34 -15.20
CA LYS A 202 -3.64 0.62 -16.19
C LYS A 202 -3.64 2.05 -15.63
N ALA A 203 -4.69 2.45 -14.93
CA ALA A 203 -4.75 3.76 -14.30
C ALA A 203 -3.65 3.96 -13.25
N GLU A 204 -3.34 2.92 -12.46
CA GLU A 204 -2.28 2.96 -11.44
C GLU A 204 -0.86 3.06 -12.02
N GLN A 205 -0.69 2.84 -13.32
CA GLN A 205 0.57 3.11 -14.02
C GLN A 205 0.68 4.58 -14.48
N LEU A 206 -0.46 5.25 -14.67
CA LEU A 206 -0.53 6.64 -15.16
C LEU A 206 -0.56 7.66 -14.02
N PHE A 207 -1.13 7.27 -12.88
CA PHE A 207 -1.38 8.13 -11.73
C PHE A 207 -0.61 7.66 -10.50
N ASP A 208 -0.18 8.63 -9.68
CA ASP A 208 0.44 8.36 -8.40
C ASP A 208 -0.56 7.72 -7.40
N LYS A 209 -1.85 8.04 -7.56
CA LYS A 209 -2.95 7.51 -6.73
C LYS A 209 -4.26 7.43 -7.53
N VAL A 210 -4.99 6.34 -7.35
CA VAL A 210 -6.33 6.15 -7.90
C VAL A 210 -7.34 5.92 -6.78
N ILE A 211 -8.35 6.78 -6.70
CA ILE A 211 -9.46 6.71 -5.75
C ILE A 211 -10.61 5.99 -6.43
N ILE A 212 -11.06 4.87 -5.86
CA ILE A 212 -12.20 4.12 -6.38
C ILE A 212 -13.46 4.73 -5.79
N ALA A 213 -14.26 5.40 -6.61
CA ALA A 213 -15.47 6.09 -6.18
C ALA A 213 -16.72 5.27 -6.51
N ARG A 214 -17.30 4.61 -5.51
CA ARG A 214 -18.52 3.83 -5.66
C ARG A 214 -19.74 4.72 -5.50
N GLY A 215 -20.41 5.01 -6.63
CA GLY A 215 -21.65 5.79 -6.63
C GLY A 215 -22.85 4.96 -6.18
N LEU A 216 -23.56 5.42 -5.15
CA LEU A 216 -24.81 4.83 -4.67
C LEU A 216 -25.99 5.47 -5.40
N ASN A 217 -26.83 4.66 -6.06
CA ASN A 217 -28.02 5.15 -6.75
C ASN A 217 -29.26 4.88 -5.90
N PRO A 218 -29.93 5.89 -5.35
CA PRO A 218 -31.10 5.69 -4.48
C PRO A 218 -32.30 5.04 -5.20
N GLY A 219 -32.36 5.08 -6.53
CA GLY A 219 -33.39 4.43 -7.35
C GLY A 219 -33.05 3.02 -7.87
N LYS A 220 -31.90 2.45 -7.48
CA LYS A 220 -31.55 1.04 -7.79
C LYS A 220 -31.53 0.24 -6.49
N ASP A 221 -31.89 -1.04 -6.58
CA ASP A 221 -31.76 -1.96 -5.45
C ASP A 221 -30.36 -1.83 -4.81
N ALA A 222 -30.32 -1.92 -3.48
CA ALA A 222 -29.09 -1.81 -2.70
C ALA A 222 -27.97 -2.68 -3.31
N ALA A 223 -26.74 -2.19 -3.23
CA ALA A 223 -25.56 -2.89 -3.73
C ALA A 223 -25.53 -4.34 -3.23
N THR A 224 -25.79 -5.29 -4.12
CA THR A 224 -25.87 -6.72 -3.81
C THR A 224 -24.51 -7.38 -3.71
N TYR A 225 -23.45 -6.72 -4.20
CA TYR A 225 -22.08 -7.23 -4.15
C TYR A 225 -21.19 -6.40 -3.23
N SER A 226 -20.41 -7.09 -2.40
CA SER A 226 -19.26 -6.52 -1.70
C SER A 226 -18.12 -6.23 -2.69
N LEU A 227 -17.21 -5.35 -2.29
CA LEU A 227 -15.99 -5.11 -3.05
C LEU A 227 -14.95 -6.20 -2.75
N PRO A 228 -14.16 -6.64 -3.75
CA PRO A 228 -13.20 -7.72 -3.57
C PRO A 228 -12.01 -7.31 -2.72
N ALA A 229 -11.41 -8.28 -2.02
CA ALA A 229 -10.29 -8.07 -1.09
C ALA A 229 -9.04 -7.46 -1.76
N VAL A 230 -8.89 -7.61 -3.08
CA VAL A 230 -7.83 -6.95 -3.86
C VAL A 230 -7.86 -5.41 -3.73
N LEU A 231 -8.98 -4.82 -3.31
CA LEU A 231 -9.11 -3.38 -3.09
C LEU A 231 -8.80 -2.93 -1.64
N ASN A 232 -8.47 -3.85 -0.72
CA ASN A 232 -8.33 -3.55 0.72
C ASN A 232 -7.30 -2.47 1.06
N PHE A 233 -6.26 -2.33 0.23
CA PHE A 233 -5.15 -1.37 0.39
C PHE A 233 -5.26 -0.17 -0.56
N ARG A 234 -6.43 0.04 -1.16
CA ARG A 234 -6.73 1.17 -2.05
C ARG A 234 -7.80 2.04 -1.42
N GLN A 235 -7.78 3.34 -1.72
CA GLN A 235 -8.82 4.23 -1.24
C GLN A 235 -10.12 3.94 -1.99
N VAL A 236 -11.10 3.45 -1.25
CA VAL A 236 -12.46 3.27 -1.71
C VAL A 236 -13.34 4.30 -1.00
N SER A 237 -14.04 5.11 -1.77
CA SER A 237 -14.99 6.09 -1.24
C SER A 237 -16.37 5.81 -1.82
N GLN A 238 -17.40 5.88 -0.97
CA GLN A 238 -18.78 5.86 -1.41
C GLN A 238 -19.29 7.30 -1.49
N TYR A 239 -20.13 7.57 -2.49
CA TYR A 239 -20.76 8.87 -2.61
C TYR A 239 -22.19 8.75 -3.13
N GLU A 240 -23.00 9.73 -2.77
CA GLU A 240 -24.35 9.96 -3.27
C GLU A 240 -24.39 11.30 -4.01
N GLY A 241 -25.29 11.43 -4.99
CA GLY A 241 -25.41 12.66 -5.78
C GLY A 241 -24.43 12.75 -6.96
N LEU A 242 -24.00 13.96 -7.30
CA LEU A 242 -23.20 14.22 -8.49
C LEU A 242 -21.72 13.88 -8.26
N LEU A 243 -21.09 13.30 -9.29
CA LEU A 243 -19.65 13.03 -9.26
C LEU A 243 -18.82 14.32 -9.12
N THR A 244 -19.28 15.43 -9.70
CA THR A 244 -18.64 16.74 -9.59
C THR A 244 -18.53 17.18 -8.13
N ASP A 245 -19.62 17.08 -7.37
CA ASP A 245 -19.67 17.44 -5.95
C ASP A 245 -18.74 16.56 -5.12
N PHE A 246 -18.73 15.24 -5.41
CA PHE A 246 -17.79 14.33 -4.77
C PHE A 246 -16.33 14.74 -5.05
N THR A 247 -15.96 14.94 -6.31
CA THR A 247 -14.59 15.35 -6.68
C THR A 247 -14.19 16.69 -6.06
N GLN A 248 -15.12 17.63 -5.93
CA GLN A 248 -14.87 18.91 -5.28
C GLN A 248 -14.68 18.77 -3.77
N SER A 249 -15.44 17.89 -3.13
CA SER A 249 -15.33 17.65 -1.67
C SER A 249 -13.99 17.05 -1.26
N LEU A 250 -13.29 16.34 -2.15
CA LEU A 250 -11.90 15.91 -1.94
C LEU A 250 -10.97 17.11 -1.71
N GLY A 251 -11.28 18.26 -2.31
CA GLY A 251 -10.58 19.54 -2.16
C GLY A 251 -9.10 19.52 -2.59
N TYR A 252 -8.78 18.71 -3.58
CA TYR A 252 -7.57 18.76 -4.41
C TYR A 252 -7.96 18.40 -5.85
N ASP A 253 -7.13 18.75 -6.82
CA ASP A 253 -7.42 18.51 -8.22
C ASP A 253 -7.27 17.02 -8.56
N VAL A 254 -8.21 16.49 -9.36
CA VAL A 254 -8.24 15.08 -9.76
C VAL A 254 -8.60 14.96 -11.23
N ALA A 255 -8.07 13.91 -11.88
CA ALA A 255 -8.60 13.44 -13.15
C ALA A 255 -9.72 12.42 -12.93
N ILE A 256 -10.61 12.25 -13.91
CA ILE A 256 -11.66 11.23 -13.89
C ILE A 256 -11.28 10.13 -14.89
N ILE A 257 -11.19 8.90 -14.42
CA ILE A 257 -10.91 7.72 -15.25
C ILE A 257 -12.22 7.14 -15.77
N ARG A 258 -12.31 6.88 -17.08
CA ARG A 258 -13.41 6.13 -17.69
C ARG A 258 -12.87 4.95 -18.50
N GLY A 259 -13.46 3.78 -18.31
CA GLY A 259 -13.10 2.59 -19.08
C GLY A 259 -13.92 2.52 -20.36
N LEU A 260 -13.28 2.26 -21.50
CA LEU A 260 -13.95 2.05 -22.78
C LEU A 260 -13.75 0.62 -23.26
N ARG A 261 -14.84 -0.09 -23.56
CA ARG A 261 -14.77 -1.45 -24.12
C ARG A 261 -15.07 -1.49 -25.61
N ASN A 262 -15.92 -0.60 -26.09
CA ASN A 262 -16.31 -0.55 -27.50
C ASN A 262 -16.79 0.86 -27.91
N GLY A 263 -17.18 1.02 -29.17
CA GLY A 263 -17.64 2.31 -29.71
C GLY A 263 -18.91 2.85 -29.05
N SER A 264 -19.80 1.99 -28.52
CA SER A 264 -21.01 2.46 -27.83
C SER A 264 -20.71 3.08 -26.47
N ASP A 265 -19.75 2.51 -25.73
CA ASP A 265 -19.25 3.12 -24.49
C ASP A 265 -18.66 4.50 -24.79
N LEU A 266 -17.87 4.65 -25.85
CA LEU A 266 -17.28 5.94 -26.23
C LEU A 266 -18.34 7.03 -26.43
N GLN A 267 -19.42 6.73 -27.17
CA GLN A 267 -20.48 7.71 -27.40
C GLN A 267 -21.18 8.11 -26.10
N TYR A 268 -21.46 7.14 -25.22
CA TYR A 268 -22.03 7.41 -23.91
C TYR A 268 -21.09 8.27 -23.05
N GLU A 269 -19.80 7.95 -23.00
CA GLU A 269 -18.81 8.69 -22.23
C GLU A 269 -18.57 10.11 -22.73
N LEU A 270 -18.64 10.33 -24.05
CA LEU A 270 -18.56 11.68 -24.61
C LEU A 270 -19.72 12.57 -24.14
N ASN A 271 -20.93 12.02 -24.03
CA ASN A 271 -22.07 12.76 -23.47
C ASN A 271 -21.86 13.05 -21.98
N GLN A 272 -21.41 12.05 -21.20
CA GLN A 272 -21.11 12.23 -19.78
C GLN A 272 -20.01 13.29 -19.56
N TYR A 273 -18.99 13.31 -20.41
CA TYR A 273 -17.94 14.32 -20.36
C TYR A 273 -18.48 15.74 -20.54
N ARG A 274 -19.43 15.97 -21.46
CA ARG A 274 -20.05 17.30 -21.65
C ARG A 274 -20.79 17.76 -20.39
N TYR A 275 -21.56 16.88 -19.75
CA TYR A 275 -22.20 17.20 -18.47
C TYR A 275 -21.19 17.53 -17.37
N LEU A 276 -20.08 16.77 -17.28
CA LEU A 276 -19.02 17.06 -16.31
C LEU A 276 -18.42 18.45 -16.54
N GLN A 277 -18.22 18.86 -17.80
CA GLN A 277 -17.72 20.20 -18.13
C GLN A 277 -18.72 21.31 -17.78
N GLU A 278 -20.01 21.09 -17.99
CA GLU A 278 -21.05 22.09 -17.69
C GLU A 278 -21.33 22.22 -16.19
N LEU A 279 -21.26 21.12 -15.44
CA LEU A 279 -21.59 21.07 -14.01
C LEU A 279 -20.42 21.37 -13.09
N SER A 280 -19.19 21.44 -13.62
CA SER A 280 -18.01 21.69 -12.80
C SER A 280 -17.58 23.15 -12.88
N ASP A 281 -17.33 23.74 -11.71
CA ASP A 281 -16.72 25.08 -11.60
C ASP A 281 -15.22 25.08 -12.00
N LYS A 282 -14.63 23.91 -12.26
CA LYS A 282 -13.21 23.74 -12.58
C LYS A 282 -13.05 22.98 -13.90
N ASN A 283 -11.86 23.12 -14.50
CA ASN A 283 -11.50 22.30 -15.66
C ASN A 283 -11.32 20.83 -15.26
N ILE A 284 -12.28 19.98 -15.65
CA ILE A 284 -12.21 18.53 -15.41
C ILE A 284 -11.37 17.87 -16.51
N SER A 285 -10.36 17.11 -16.09
CA SER A 285 -9.61 16.21 -16.96
C SER A 285 -10.23 14.83 -16.95
N VAL A 286 -10.71 14.34 -18.10
CA VAL A 286 -11.19 12.96 -18.25
C VAL A 286 -10.16 12.15 -19.02
N ILE A 287 -9.76 11.00 -18.48
CA ILE A 287 -8.88 10.03 -19.14
C ILE A 287 -9.67 8.78 -19.45
N ALA A 288 -9.82 8.51 -20.75
CA ALA A 288 -10.38 7.27 -21.23
C ALA A 288 -9.28 6.21 -21.37
N ILE A 289 -9.50 5.03 -20.79
CA ILE A 289 -8.59 3.89 -20.88
C ILE A 289 -9.31 2.75 -21.59
N PHE A 290 -8.70 2.19 -22.63
CA PHE A 290 -9.24 1.03 -23.33
C PHE A 290 -9.06 -0.25 -22.51
N CYS A 291 -10.14 -1.01 -22.37
CA CYS A 291 -10.12 -2.33 -21.77
C CYS A 291 -9.40 -3.30 -22.70
N ASP A 292 -8.68 -4.28 -22.13
CA ASP A 292 -8.10 -5.34 -22.96
C ASP A 292 -9.20 -6.23 -23.58
N MET A 293 -8.93 -6.69 -24.80
CA MET A 293 -9.88 -7.43 -25.64
C MET A 293 -10.54 -8.62 -24.92
N GLU A 294 -9.77 -9.31 -24.08
CA GLU A 294 -10.26 -10.46 -23.29
C GLU A 294 -11.36 -10.10 -22.28
N PHE A 295 -11.48 -8.83 -21.88
CA PHE A 295 -12.46 -8.37 -20.89
C PHE A 295 -13.58 -7.50 -21.49
N GLU A 296 -13.55 -7.18 -22.78
CA GLU A 296 -14.51 -6.26 -23.43
C GLU A 296 -15.98 -6.72 -23.31
N HIS A 297 -16.21 -8.04 -23.34
CA HIS A 297 -17.54 -8.64 -23.22
C HIS A 297 -18.10 -8.65 -21.79
N ILE A 298 -17.27 -8.33 -20.79
CA ILE A 298 -17.65 -8.37 -19.38
C ILE A 298 -18.38 -7.08 -19.01
N SER A 299 -19.54 -7.24 -18.37
CA SER A 299 -20.30 -6.12 -17.81
C SER A 299 -20.98 -6.53 -16.52
N SER A 300 -21.14 -5.60 -15.56
CA SER A 300 -21.90 -5.88 -14.34
C SER A 300 -23.33 -6.35 -14.62
N THR A 301 -23.99 -5.82 -15.67
CA THR A 301 -25.32 -6.28 -16.08
C THR A 301 -25.31 -7.71 -16.60
N GLY A 302 -24.34 -8.07 -17.44
CA GLY A 302 -24.17 -9.45 -17.91
C GLY A 302 -23.87 -10.42 -16.77
N ILE A 303 -23.00 -10.04 -15.82
CA ILE A 303 -22.68 -10.87 -14.66
C ILE A 303 -23.92 -11.14 -13.79
N ARG A 304 -24.75 -10.12 -13.51
CA ARG A 304 -26.02 -10.31 -12.77
C ARG A 304 -27.00 -11.23 -13.49
N GLN A 305 -26.95 -11.31 -14.82
CA GLN A 305 -27.74 -12.29 -15.57
C GLN A 305 -27.14 -13.70 -15.47
N LEU A 306 -25.81 -13.82 -15.59
CA LEU A 306 -25.08 -15.09 -15.49
C LEU A 306 -25.11 -15.70 -14.09
N GLU A 307 -25.31 -14.91 -13.06
CA GLU A 307 -25.50 -15.37 -11.69
C GLU A 307 -26.66 -16.36 -11.57
N LYS A 308 -27.77 -16.13 -12.30
CA LYS A 308 -28.92 -17.04 -12.35
C LYS A 308 -28.59 -18.42 -12.92
N TYR A 309 -27.45 -18.53 -13.60
CA TYR A 309 -26.95 -19.77 -14.21
C TYR A 309 -25.69 -20.30 -13.50
N GLY A 310 -25.28 -19.71 -12.37
CA GLY A 310 -24.09 -20.13 -11.63
C GLY A 310 -22.76 -19.87 -12.36
N LYS A 311 -22.73 -18.92 -13.31
CA LYS A 311 -21.55 -18.60 -14.14
C LYS A 311 -20.91 -17.25 -13.83
N ALA A 312 -21.37 -16.54 -12.81
CA ALA A 312 -20.84 -15.22 -12.45
C ALA A 312 -19.37 -15.28 -11.99
N GLY A 313 -18.97 -16.32 -11.25
CA GLY A 313 -17.65 -16.44 -10.63
C GLY A 313 -16.49 -16.36 -11.62
N ASP A 314 -16.67 -16.85 -12.85
CA ASP A 314 -15.64 -16.86 -13.90
C ASP A 314 -15.15 -15.45 -14.27
N TYR A 315 -15.93 -14.41 -13.95
CA TYR A 315 -15.69 -13.01 -14.32
C TYR A 315 -15.37 -12.09 -13.12
N LEU A 316 -15.46 -12.63 -11.89
CA LEU A 316 -15.16 -11.92 -10.64
C LEU A 316 -13.68 -12.10 -10.23
N LEU A 317 -13.27 -11.40 -9.18
CA LEU A 317 -11.91 -11.43 -8.61
C LEU A 317 -11.85 -12.27 -7.34
#